data_AF-A0A2N2HUA9-F1
#
_entry.id   AF-A0A2N2HUA9-F1
#
_cell.length_a   1.000
_cell.length_b   1.000
_cell.length_c   1.000
_cell.angle_alpha   90.00
_cell.angle_beta   90.00
_cell.angle_gamma   90.00
#
_symmetry.space_group_name_H-M   'P 1'
#
loop_
_entity.id
_entity.type
_entity.pdbx_description
1 polymer ?
#
loop_
_entity_poly.entity_id
_entity_poly.type
_entity_poly.pdbx_seq_one_letter_code
_entity_poly.pdbx_strand_id
1 'polypeptide(L)' 'LNDLPDFAEQNPSSELLARFVFRRMKVLLAPYPVRLAEVMVSEKASSRAYYSEGPA' A
#
# COMPACT_ATOMS: atom_id res chain seq x y z
N LEU A 1 -4.90 -11.62 -6.95
CA LEU A 1 -3.72 -10.77 -6.70
C LEU A 1 -2.72 -10.93 -7.83
N ASN A 2 -2.35 -12.16 -8.16
CA ASN A 2 -1.43 -12.49 -9.25
C ASN A 2 -1.93 -12.06 -10.65
N ASP A 3 -3.23 -11.80 -10.80
CA ASP A 3 -3.81 -11.27 -12.05
C ASP A 3 -3.57 -9.76 -12.24
N LEU A 4 -3.06 -9.06 -11.24
CA LEU A 4 -2.66 -7.66 -11.38
C LEU A 4 -1.22 -7.60 -11.93
N PRO A 5 -0.95 -6.75 -12.95
CA PRO A 5 0.38 -6.63 -13.54
C PRO A 5 1.48 -6.34 -12.51
N ASP A 6 1.18 -5.53 -11.49
CA ASP A 6 2.09 -5.16 -10.41
C ASP A 6 2.53 -6.35 -9.51
N PHE A 7 1.84 -7.51 -9.60
CA PHE A 7 2.13 -8.73 -8.84
C PHE A 7 2.31 -9.97 -9.73
N ALA A 8 2.44 -9.79 -11.05
CA ALA A 8 2.58 -10.89 -12.00
C ALA A 8 3.97 -11.56 -11.93
N GLU A 9 5.02 -10.78 -11.62
CA GLU A 9 6.42 -11.25 -11.57
C GLU A 9 6.99 -11.36 -10.16
N GLN A 10 6.29 -10.85 -9.15
CA GLN A 10 6.74 -10.84 -7.76
C GLN A 10 5.65 -11.45 -6.87
N ASN A 11 6.04 -12.39 -6.01
CA ASN A 11 5.15 -12.92 -4.99
C ASN A 11 4.66 -11.75 -4.11
N PRO A 12 3.35 -11.50 -4.01
CA PRO A 12 2.86 -10.30 -3.36
C PRO A 12 2.95 -10.43 -1.84
N SER A 13 4.05 -9.94 -1.27
CA SER A 13 4.19 -9.82 0.17
C SER A 13 3.27 -8.72 0.72
N SER A 14 2.92 -8.82 2.01
CA SER A 14 2.12 -7.80 2.70
C SER A 14 2.76 -6.39 2.61
N GLU A 15 4.08 -6.28 2.57
CA GLU A 15 4.82 -5.02 2.39
C GLU A 15 4.64 -4.45 0.98
N LEU A 16 4.73 -5.29 -0.06
CA LEU A 16 4.49 -4.86 -1.43
C LEU A 16 3.04 -4.38 -1.61
N LEU A 17 2.10 -5.05 -0.96
CA LEU A 17 0.70 -4.64 -0.95
C LEU A 17 0.49 -3.31 -0.24
N ALA A 18 1.06 -3.12 0.96
CA ALA A 18 0.95 -1.86 1.69
C ALA A 18 1.48 -0.68 0.87
N ARG A 19 2.64 -0.86 0.23
CA ARG A 19 3.23 0.14 -0.67
C ARG A 19 2.38 0.39 -1.92
N PHE A 20 1.86 -0.66 -2.55
CA PHE A 20 1.01 -0.52 -3.74
C PHE A 20 -0.26 0.27 -3.43
N VAL A 21 -0.95 -0.09 -2.34
CA VAL A 21 -2.15 0.61 -1.88
C VAL A 21 -1.83 2.06 -1.54
N PHE A 22 -0.74 2.33 -0.82
CA PHE A 22 -0.34 3.70 -0.48
C PHE A 22 -0.18 4.57 -1.72
N ARG A 23 0.55 4.08 -2.74
CA ARG A 23 0.78 4.84 -3.98
C ARG A 23 -0.50 5.11 -4.75
N ARG A 24 -1.39 4.13 -4.86
CA ARG A 24 -2.69 4.30 -5.53
C ARG A 24 -3.59 5.27 -4.76
N MET A 25 -3.67 5.12 -3.45
CA MET A 25 -4.44 6.01 -2.58
C MET A 25 -3.92 7.45 -2.63
N LYS A 26 -2.60 7.66 -2.65
CA LYS A 26 -2.00 9.00 -2.77
C LYS A 26 -2.45 9.71 -4.05
N VAL A 27 -2.53 9.01 -5.19
CA VAL A 27 -3.04 9.57 -6.45
C VAL A 27 -4.53 9.90 -6.35
N LEU A 28 -5.34 8.98 -5.80
CA LEU A 28 -6.79 9.17 -5.66
C LEU A 28 -7.16 10.28 -4.67
N LEU A 29 -6.34 10.49 -3.65
CA LEU A 29 -6.55 11.51 -2.62
C LEU A 29 -6.00 12.89 -3.02
N ALA A 30 -5.21 12.99 -4.11
CA ALA A 30 -4.60 14.24 -4.55
C ALA A 30 -5.59 15.42 -4.75
N PRO A 31 -6.86 15.23 -5.18
CA PRO A 31 -7.82 16.32 -5.31
C PRO A 31 -8.40 16.83 -3.98
N TYR A 32 -8.17 16.13 -2.86
CA TYR A 32 -8.76 16.43 -1.56
C TYR A 32 -7.73 17.07 -0.63
N PRO A 33 -8.14 17.94 0.32
CA PRO A 33 -7.24 18.59 1.27
C PRO A 33 -6.85 17.65 2.42
N VAL A 34 -6.43 16.42 2.11
CA VAL A 34 -6.00 15.40 3.07
C VAL A 34 -4.67 14.80 2.65
N ARG A 35 -3.89 14.33 3.63
CA ARG A 35 -2.65 13.60 3.39
C ARG A 35 -2.81 12.16 3.86
N LEU A 36 -2.45 11.21 3.00
CA LEU A 36 -2.30 9.82 3.42
C LEU A 36 -1.06 9.69 4.34
N ALA A 37 -1.30 9.34 5.60
CA ALA A 37 -0.24 9.20 6.59
C ALA A 37 0.46 7.83 6.51
N GLU A 38 -0.32 6.75 6.49
CA GLU A 38 0.17 5.37 6.53
C GLU A 38 -0.87 4.42 5.92
N VAL A 39 -0.39 3.30 5.38
CA VAL A 39 -1.20 2.14 5.04
C VAL A 39 -0.67 0.92 5.80
N MET A 40 -1.58 0.16 6.40
CA MET A 40 -1.29 -1.13 7.03
C MET A 40 -2.07 -2.23 6.32
N VAL A 41 -1.37 -3.31 5.97
CA VAL A 41 -1.95 -4.53 5.40
C VAL A 41 -1.70 -5.68 6.37
N SER A 42 -2.73 -6.50 6.59
CA SER A 42 -2.65 -7.64 7.48
C SER A 42 -3.35 -8.85 6.88
N GLU A 43 -2.64 -9.96 6.75
CA GLU A 43 -3.23 -11.26 6.38
C GLU A 43 -3.92 -11.91 7.59
N LYS A 44 -3.37 -11.69 8.78
CA LYS A 44 -3.88 -12.19 10.08
C LYS A 44 -3.47 -11.21 11.17
N ALA A 45 -4.22 -11.15 12.27
CA ALA A 45 -3.96 -10.17 13.34
C ALA A 45 -2.51 -10.12 13.87
N SER A 46 -1.77 -11.24 13.80
CA SER A 46 -0.36 -11.38 14.21
C SER A 46 0.68 -11.05 13.12
N SER A 47 0.26 -10.82 11.88
CA SER A 47 1.14 -10.50 10.75
C SER A 47 0.63 -9.25 10.04
N ARG A 48 1.42 -8.18 10.12
CA ARG A 48 1.06 -6.84 9.63
C ARG A 48 2.27 -6.22 8.96
N ALA A 49 2.06 -5.61 7.81
CA ALA A 49 3.02 -4.78 7.12
C ALA A 49 2.51 -3.35 7.09
N TYR A 50 3.41 -2.41 7.35
CA TYR A 50 3.12 -0.98 7.40
C TYR A 50 3.94 -0.27 6.32
N TYR A 51 3.34 0.73 5.67
CA TYR A 51 4.03 1.59 4.73
C TYR A 51 3.62 3.04 4.92
N SER A 52 4.63 3.90 5.06
CA SER A 52 4.49 5.35 5.08
C SER A 52 5.66 5.98 4.32
N GLU A 53 5.39 7.11 3.66
CA GLU A 53 6.43 7.99 3.16
C GLU A 53 6.59 9.10 4.21
N GLY A 54 7.82 9.29 4.73
CA GLY A 54 8.12 10.32 5.72
C GLY A 54 7.66 11.72 5.30
N PRO A 55 7.65 12.72 6.21
CA PRO A 55 7.32 14.10 5.83
C PRO A 55 8.21 14.54 4.66
N ALA A 56 7.56 14.87 3.54
CA ALA A 56 8.18 15.54 2.40
C ALA A 56 8.47 17.00 2.76
#